data_AF-H9FHE6-F1
#
_entry.id   AF-H9FHE6-F1
#
_cell.length_a   1.000
_cell.length_b   1.000
_cell.length_c   1.000
_cell.angle_alpha   90.00
_cell.angle_beta   90.00
_cell.angle_gamma   90.00
#
_symmetry.space_group_name_H-M   'P 1'
#
loop_
_entity.id
_entity.type
_entity.pdbx_description
1 polymer ?
#
loop_
_entity_poly.entity_id
_entity_poly.type
_entity_poly.pdbx_seq_one_letter_code
_entity_poly.pdbx_strand_id
1 'polypeptide(L)'
;EILTRASKGLLHMKSVKDILALILAFGNYMNGGNRTRGKADGYSLEILPKLKDVKSRDNGINLVDYVVKYYLRYYDQEAGTEKSVFPLPEPQDFFLASQVKFEDLIKDLRKLKRQLEASEKQMVVVCKESPKEYLQPFKDKLEEFFQKARKEHKMEESHLENAQKSFETTVGYFG
;
A
#
# COMPACT_ATOMS: atom_id res chain seq x y z
N GLU A 1 -7.30 -2.47 2.20
CA GLU A 1 -7.34 -2.56 0.72
C GLU A 1 -6.23 -1.76 0.02
N ILE A 2 -6.10 -0.44 0.27
CA ILE A 2 -5.16 0.44 -0.42
C ILE A 2 -3.68 -0.01 -0.32
N LEU A 3 -3.22 -0.35 0.88
CA LEU A 3 -1.87 -0.84 1.13
C LEU A 3 -1.58 -2.13 0.36
N THR A 4 -2.50 -3.08 0.41
CA THR A 4 -2.38 -4.35 -0.31
C THR A 4 -2.29 -4.13 -1.83
N ARG A 5 -3.07 -3.19 -2.39
CA ARG A 5 -3.01 -2.84 -3.81
C ARG A 5 -1.68 -2.19 -4.18
N ALA A 6 -1.22 -1.20 -3.41
CA ALA A 6 0.07 -0.54 -3.62
C ALA A 6 1.24 -1.55 -3.52
N SER A 7 1.25 -2.39 -2.49
CA SER A 7 2.22 -3.49 -2.32
C SER A 7 2.25 -4.45 -3.50
N LYS A 8 1.07 -4.91 -3.95
CA LYS A 8 0.98 -5.81 -5.11
C LYS A 8 1.50 -5.14 -6.39
N GLY A 9 1.15 -3.88 -6.60
CA GLY A 9 1.65 -3.08 -7.73
C GLY A 9 3.18 -3.04 -7.74
N LEU A 10 3.78 -2.67 -6.61
CA LEU A 10 5.23 -2.63 -6.43
C LEU A 10 5.93 -3.97 -6.68
N LEU A 11 5.38 -5.07 -6.15
CA LEU A 11 6.02 -6.39 -6.21
C LEU A 11 5.85 -7.10 -7.56
N HIS A 12 4.71 -6.90 -8.22
CA HIS A 12 4.30 -7.74 -9.34
C HIS A 12 4.28 -7.02 -10.69
N MET A 13 4.19 -5.69 -10.74
CA MET A 13 4.24 -4.97 -12.02
C MET A 13 5.62 -5.13 -12.66
N LYS A 14 5.67 -5.72 -13.85
CA LYS A 14 6.89 -5.86 -14.64
C LYS A 14 7.51 -4.49 -14.93
N SER A 15 6.68 -3.52 -15.25
CA SER A 15 7.08 -2.14 -15.55
C SER A 15 7.82 -1.45 -14.41
N VAL A 16 7.45 -1.70 -13.15
CA VAL A 16 8.20 -1.23 -11.97
C VAL A 16 9.62 -1.80 -11.99
N LYS A 17 9.76 -3.11 -12.22
CA LYS A 17 11.08 -3.78 -12.30
C LYS A 17 11.92 -3.27 -13.46
N ASP A 18 11.29 -3.07 -14.62
CA ASP A 18 11.95 -2.54 -15.81
C ASP A 18 12.50 -1.12 -15.55
N ILE A 19 11.71 -0.24 -14.94
CA ILE A 19 12.13 1.13 -14.60
C ILE A 19 13.28 1.09 -13.58
N LEU A 20 13.17 0.27 -12.54
CA LEU A 20 14.23 0.15 -11.53
C LEU A 20 15.53 -0.38 -12.15
N ALA A 21 15.44 -1.35 -13.08
CA ALA A 21 16.58 -1.89 -13.82
C ALA A 21 17.20 -0.86 -14.78
N LEU A 22 16.40 -0.02 -15.44
CA LEU A 22 16.91 1.10 -16.25
C LEU A 22 17.72 2.08 -15.41
N ILE A 23 17.21 2.45 -14.24
CA ILE A 23 17.92 3.34 -13.31
C ILE A 23 19.24 2.69 -12.87
N LEU A 24 19.25 1.38 -12.58
CA LEU A 24 20.47 0.64 -12.22
C LEU A 24 21.48 0.66 -13.38
N ALA A 25 21.02 0.36 -14.60
CA ALA A 25 21.87 0.30 -15.78
C ALA A 25 22.50 1.67 -16.09
N PHE A 26 21.70 2.74 -16.06
CA PHE A 26 22.21 4.11 -16.25
C PHE A 26 23.15 4.52 -15.12
N GLY A 27 22.81 4.22 -13.87
CA GLY A 27 23.67 4.47 -12.72
C GLY A 27 25.03 3.78 -12.85
N ASN A 28 25.06 2.49 -13.21
CA ASN A 28 26.29 1.73 -13.43
C ASN A 28 27.12 2.30 -14.59
N TYR A 29 26.48 2.65 -15.71
CA TYR A 29 27.17 3.24 -16.86
C TYR A 29 27.79 4.60 -16.51
N MET A 30 27.02 5.49 -15.88
CA MET A 30 27.47 6.85 -15.52
C MET A 30 28.55 6.85 -14.45
N ASN A 31 28.53 5.88 -13.53
CA ASN A 31 29.55 5.72 -12.50
C ASN A 31 30.67 4.74 -12.90
N GLY A 32 30.76 4.38 -14.18
CA GLY A 32 31.80 3.49 -14.70
C GLY A 32 33.21 3.93 -14.30
N GLY A 33 34.03 2.99 -13.84
CA GLY A 33 35.38 3.27 -13.31
C GLY A 33 35.42 3.57 -11.80
N ASN A 34 34.29 3.86 -11.16
CA ASN A 34 34.20 3.94 -9.70
C ASN A 34 34.03 2.53 -9.10
N ARG A 35 35.02 2.04 -8.35
CA ARG A 35 35.03 0.68 -7.76
C ARG A 35 33.85 0.41 -6.81
N THR A 36 33.24 1.43 -6.22
CA THR A 36 32.11 1.27 -5.29
C THR A 36 30.76 1.63 -5.89
N ARG A 37 30.70 2.35 -7.02
CA ARG A 37 29.44 2.88 -7.60
C ARG A 37 29.13 2.43 -9.02
N GLY A 38 30.11 1.93 -9.78
CA GLY A 38 29.96 1.55 -11.19
C GLY A 38 29.68 0.07 -11.43
N LYS A 39 29.50 -0.73 -10.38
CA LYS A 39 29.23 -2.18 -10.41
C LYS A 39 28.25 -2.59 -9.30
N ALA A 40 27.13 -1.89 -9.23
CA ALA A 40 26.10 -2.18 -8.25
C ALA A 40 25.12 -3.25 -8.79
N ASP A 41 24.70 -4.16 -7.92
CA ASP A 41 23.63 -5.13 -8.18
C ASP A 41 22.24 -4.60 -7.80
N GLY A 42 22.21 -3.44 -7.10
CA GLY A 42 21.00 -2.76 -6.66
C GLY A 42 21.33 -1.41 -6.04
N TYR A 43 20.31 -0.65 -5.65
CA TYR A 43 20.45 0.62 -4.96
C TYR A 43 19.32 0.82 -3.96
N SER A 44 19.57 1.61 -2.91
CA SER A 44 18.53 2.01 -1.97
C SER A 44 17.52 2.94 -2.66
N LEU A 45 16.23 2.74 -2.41
CA LEU A 45 15.14 3.56 -2.98
C LEU A 45 15.24 5.05 -2.59
N GLU A 46 16.02 5.40 -1.56
CA GLU A 46 16.29 6.79 -1.16
C GLU A 46 17.00 7.61 -2.25
N ILE A 47 17.59 6.97 -3.25
CA ILE A 47 18.22 7.66 -4.38
C ILE A 47 17.21 8.18 -5.40
N LEU A 48 15.98 7.64 -5.44
CA LEU A 48 15.00 7.97 -6.47
C LEU A 48 14.69 9.49 -6.55
N PRO A 49 14.48 10.21 -5.43
CA PRO A 49 14.28 11.66 -5.49
C PRO A 49 15.51 12.45 -5.97
N LYS A 50 16.71 11.87 -5.89
CA LYS A 50 17.99 12.52 -6.26
C LYS A 50 18.29 12.41 -7.77
N LEU A 51 17.58 11.55 -8.49
CA LEU A 51 17.74 11.42 -9.95
C LEU A 51 17.49 12.74 -10.67
N LYS A 52 16.60 13.59 -10.13
CA LYS A 52 16.29 14.91 -10.69
C LYS A 52 17.49 15.87 -10.67
N ASP A 53 18.46 15.63 -9.78
CA ASP A 53 19.62 16.49 -9.57
C ASP A 53 20.74 16.17 -10.57
N VAL A 54 20.67 15.00 -11.22
CA VAL A 54 21.60 14.59 -12.28
C VAL A 54 21.11 15.17 -13.60
N LYS A 55 21.83 16.16 -14.13
CA LYS A 55 21.46 16.91 -15.35
C LYS A 55 22.30 16.53 -16.55
N SER A 56 21.74 16.73 -17.74
CA SER A 56 22.51 16.74 -18.99
C SER A 56 23.53 17.88 -19.00
N ARG A 57 24.54 17.80 -19.87
CA ARG A 57 25.63 18.79 -19.95
C ARG A 57 25.14 20.22 -20.23
N ASP A 58 24.06 20.34 -20.97
CA ASP A 58 23.40 21.61 -21.32
C ASP A 58 22.31 22.01 -20.31
N ASN A 59 22.11 21.23 -19.24
CA ASN A 59 21.03 21.39 -18.26
C ASN A 59 19.61 21.37 -18.83
N GLY A 60 19.43 20.89 -20.06
CA GLY A 60 18.12 20.84 -20.73
C GLY A 60 17.18 19.76 -20.19
N ILE A 61 17.72 18.64 -19.70
CA ILE A 61 16.94 17.56 -19.08
C ILE A 61 17.68 16.96 -17.87
N ASN A 62 16.94 16.24 -17.03
CA ASN A 62 17.50 15.47 -15.93
C ASN A 62 17.37 13.94 -16.14
N LEU A 63 17.99 13.15 -15.27
CA LEU A 63 18.01 11.69 -15.41
C LEU A 63 16.60 11.07 -15.31
N VAL A 64 15.68 11.66 -14.54
CA VAL A 64 14.27 11.22 -14.52
C VAL A 64 13.64 11.42 -15.91
N ASP A 65 13.80 12.59 -16.52
CA ASP A 65 13.29 12.87 -17.86
C ASP A 65 13.85 11.87 -18.88
N TYR A 66 15.14 11.55 -18.74
CA TYR A 66 15.82 10.59 -19.62
C TYR A 66 15.29 9.17 -19.44
N VAL A 67 15.07 8.71 -18.19
CA VAL A 67 14.45 7.40 -17.90
C VAL A 67 13.06 7.31 -18.50
N VAL A 68 12.23 8.35 -18.34
CA VAL A 68 10.88 8.39 -18.92
C VAL A 68 10.95 8.32 -20.45
N LYS A 69 11.78 9.13 -21.09
CA LYS A 69 11.97 9.12 -22.55
C LYS A 69 12.45 7.75 -23.06
N TYR A 70 13.38 7.12 -22.35
CA TYR A 70 13.90 5.82 -22.73
C TYR A 70 12.84 4.73 -22.57
N TYR A 71 12.10 4.74 -21.46
CA TYR A 71 11.02 3.79 -21.23
C TYR A 71 9.94 3.89 -22.31
N LEU A 72 9.45 5.10 -22.60
CA LEU A 72 8.45 5.31 -23.65
C LEU A 72 8.95 4.88 -25.03
N ARG A 73 10.24 5.07 -25.33
CA ARG A 73 10.80 4.73 -26.65
C ARG A 73 11.01 3.23 -26.85
N TYR A 74 11.35 2.48 -25.80
CA TYR A 74 11.84 1.11 -25.93
C TYR A 74 10.98 0.05 -25.23
N TYR A 75 10.18 0.43 -24.23
CA TYR A 75 9.35 -0.48 -23.45
C TYR A 75 7.87 -0.34 -23.76
N ASP A 76 7.39 0.89 -23.98
CA ASP A 76 5.98 1.14 -24.34
C ASP A 76 5.79 1.14 -25.86
N GLN A 77 5.27 0.03 -26.40
CA GLN A 77 5.02 -0.11 -27.84
C GLN A 77 3.87 0.78 -28.34
N GLU A 78 3.00 1.23 -27.43
CA GLU A 78 1.82 2.05 -27.72
C GLU A 78 2.07 3.52 -27.36
N ALA A 79 3.32 3.90 -27.06
CA ALA A 79 3.68 5.25 -26.66
C ALA A 79 3.20 6.30 -27.67
N GLY A 80 2.54 7.34 -27.17
CA GLY A 80 1.96 8.41 -28.00
C GLY A 80 0.57 8.10 -28.54
N THR A 81 -0.03 6.95 -28.18
CA THR A 81 -1.42 6.61 -28.49
C THR A 81 -2.28 6.57 -27.23
N GLU A 82 -3.60 6.48 -27.41
CA GLU A 82 -4.58 6.28 -26.33
C GLU A 82 -4.48 4.93 -25.62
N LYS A 83 -3.71 3.98 -26.17
CA LYS A 83 -3.49 2.65 -25.58
C LYS A 83 -2.28 2.57 -24.65
N SER A 84 -1.48 3.64 -24.57
CA SER A 84 -0.36 3.74 -23.62
C SER A 84 -0.91 3.69 -22.19
N VAL A 85 -0.35 2.83 -21.36
CA VAL A 85 -0.74 2.66 -19.95
C VAL A 85 0.37 3.18 -19.06
N PHE A 86 -0.01 3.92 -18.02
CA PHE A 86 0.95 4.42 -17.04
C PHE A 86 1.70 3.25 -16.37
N PRO A 87 3.06 3.21 -16.44
CA PRO A 87 3.83 2.02 -16.10
C PRO A 87 4.09 1.84 -14.59
N LEU A 88 3.51 2.66 -13.73
CA LEU A 88 3.68 2.59 -12.28
C LEU A 88 2.30 2.50 -11.62
N PRO A 89 2.20 2.05 -10.36
CA PRO A 89 0.93 2.10 -9.66
C PRO A 89 0.45 3.56 -9.52
N GLU A 90 -0.87 3.74 -9.44
CA GLU A 90 -1.50 5.05 -9.38
C GLU A 90 -0.89 5.93 -8.28
N PRO A 91 -0.44 7.16 -8.58
CA PRO A 91 0.16 8.05 -7.58
C PRO A 91 -0.76 8.32 -6.38
N GLN A 92 -2.07 8.39 -6.63
CA GLN A 92 -3.07 8.57 -5.57
C GLN A 92 -3.11 7.37 -4.62
N ASP A 93 -2.93 6.15 -5.11
CA ASP A 93 -2.91 4.96 -4.25
C ASP A 93 -1.71 4.99 -3.31
N PHE A 94 -0.54 5.43 -3.80
CA PHE A 94 0.64 5.64 -2.96
C PHE A 94 0.45 6.74 -1.93
N PHE A 95 -0.13 7.87 -2.34
CA PHE A 95 -0.41 8.96 -1.43
C PHE A 95 -1.29 8.47 -0.27
N LEU A 96 -2.41 7.80 -0.58
CA LEU A 96 -3.30 7.26 0.45
C LEU A 96 -2.62 6.18 1.30
N ALA A 97 -1.87 5.26 0.70
CA ALA A 97 -1.12 4.24 1.43
C ALA A 97 -0.10 4.86 2.40
N SER A 98 0.56 5.96 2.02
CA SER A 98 1.54 6.68 2.86
C SER A 98 0.92 7.34 4.09
N GLN A 99 -0.39 7.62 4.08
CA GLN A 99 -1.08 8.21 5.22
C GLN A 99 -1.54 7.16 6.24
N VAL A 100 -1.45 5.86 5.92
CA VAL A 100 -1.91 4.80 6.81
C VAL A 100 -0.93 4.58 7.96
N LYS A 101 -1.45 4.58 9.18
CA LYS A 101 -0.72 4.23 10.39
C LYS A 101 -1.30 2.96 11.00
N PHE A 102 -0.55 1.87 10.92
CA PHE A 102 -1.00 0.57 11.45
C PHE A 102 -1.30 0.64 12.95
N GLU A 103 -0.52 1.38 13.72
CA GLU A 103 -0.73 1.55 15.17
C GLU A 103 -2.11 2.13 15.51
N ASP A 104 -2.54 3.14 14.74
CA ASP A 104 -3.85 3.77 14.91
C ASP A 104 -4.96 2.77 14.57
N LEU A 105 -4.83 2.03 13.46
CA LEU A 105 -5.81 1.01 13.06
C LEU A 105 -5.93 -0.12 14.11
N ILE A 106 -4.79 -0.61 14.63
CA ILE A 106 -4.78 -1.62 15.69
C ILE A 106 -5.49 -1.10 16.94
N LYS A 107 -5.21 0.16 17.32
CA LYS A 107 -5.81 0.80 18.49
C LYS A 107 -7.32 0.94 18.32
N ASP A 108 -7.77 1.37 17.15
CA ASP A 108 -9.18 1.57 16.84
C ASP A 108 -9.94 0.24 16.80
N LEU A 109 -9.39 -0.81 16.19
CA LEU A 109 -10.00 -2.15 16.22
C LEU A 109 -10.10 -2.73 17.63
N ARG A 110 -9.07 -2.54 18.47
CA ARG A 110 -9.11 -2.95 19.88
C ARG A 110 -10.16 -2.16 20.67
N LYS A 111 -10.28 -0.87 20.41
CA LYS A 111 -11.29 -0.01 21.04
C LYS A 111 -12.70 -0.46 20.64
N LEU A 112 -12.92 -0.69 19.35
CA LEU A 112 -14.20 -1.17 18.80
C LEU A 112 -14.60 -2.51 19.43
N LYS A 113 -13.66 -3.46 19.54
CA LYS A 113 -13.89 -4.75 20.21
C LYS A 113 -14.39 -4.57 21.64
N ARG A 114 -13.71 -3.74 22.43
CA ARG A 114 -14.08 -3.47 23.83
C ARG A 114 -15.45 -2.80 23.93
N GLN A 115 -15.77 -1.88 23.02
CA GLN A 115 -17.07 -1.23 22.98
C GLN A 115 -18.19 -2.23 22.63
N LEU A 116 -17.97 -3.11 21.65
CA LEU A 116 -18.92 -4.17 21.31
C LEU A 116 -19.17 -5.11 22.50
N GLU A 117 -18.10 -5.57 23.16
CA GLU A 117 -18.20 -6.44 24.34
C GLU A 117 -18.93 -5.76 25.52
N ALA A 118 -18.70 -4.46 25.72
CA ALA A 118 -19.39 -3.69 26.76
C ALA A 118 -20.89 -3.51 26.44
N SER A 119 -21.23 -3.15 25.20
CA SER A 119 -22.62 -3.00 24.76
C SER A 119 -23.40 -4.31 24.83
N GLU A 120 -22.75 -5.43 24.51
CA GLU A 120 -23.38 -6.75 24.61
C GLU A 120 -23.64 -7.15 26.06
N LYS A 121 -22.72 -6.86 26.99
CA LYS A 121 -22.97 -7.05 28.42
C LYS A 121 -24.17 -6.23 28.89
N GLN A 122 -24.31 -4.99 28.42
CA GLN A 122 -25.46 -4.15 28.74
C GLN A 122 -26.77 -4.73 28.17
N MET A 123 -26.76 -5.23 26.94
CA MET A 123 -27.90 -5.92 26.34
C MET A 123 -28.32 -7.14 27.18
N VAL A 124 -27.36 -7.94 27.65
CA VAL A 124 -27.65 -9.11 28.52
C VAL A 124 -28.33 -8.68 29.82
N VAL A 125 -27.88 -7.58 30.43
CA VAL A 125 -28.53 -7.02 31.64
C VAL A 125 -29.96 -6.59 31.34
N VAL A 126 -30.18 -5.81 30.28
CA VAL A 126 -31.54 -5.36 29.87
C VAL A 126 -32.46 -6.56 29.62
N CYS A 127 -31.96 -7.59 28.93
CA CYS A 127 -32.74 -8.80 28.65
C CYS A 127 -33.06 -9.62 29.90
N LYS A 128 -32.21 -9.54 30.93
CA LYS A 128 -32.42 -10.22 32.21
C LYS A 128 -33.39 -9.48 33.11
N GLU A 129 -33.33 -8.15 33.13
CA GLU A 129 -34.10 -7.31 34.06
C GLU A 129 -35.48 -6.91 33.52
N SER A 130 -35.70 -7.02 32.21
CA SER A 130 -36.98 -6.64 31.59
C SER A 130 -38.00 -7.79 31.61
N PRO A 131 -39.31 -7.50 31.82
CA PRO A 131 -40.37 -8.50 31.67
C PRO A 131 -40.43 -9.06 30.25
N LYS A 132 -40.77 -10.35 30.12
CA LYS A 132 -40.74 -11.07 28.83
C LYS A 132 -41.59 -10.43 27.74
N GLU A 133 -42.73 -9.83 28.11
CA GLU A 133 -43.65 -9.14 27.19
C GLU A 133 -43.05 -7.88 26.55
N TYR A 134 -42.03 -7.27 27.16
CA TYR A 134 -41.36 -6.05 26.66
C TYR A 134 -39.98 -6.32 26.03
N LEU A 135 -39.54 -7.57 25.94
CA LEU A 135 -38.21 -7.91 25.41
C LEU A 135 -38.09 -7.70 23.90
N GLN A 136 -39.19 -7.88 23.17
CA GLN A 136 -39.17 -7.81 21.71
C GLN A 136 -39.65 -6.45 21.21
N PRO A 137 -39.07 -5.93 20.11
CA PRO A 137 -38.09 -6.56 19.23
C PRO A 137 -36.62 -6.31 19.63
N PHE A 138 -36.36 -5.70 20.80
CA PHE A 138 -35.04 -5.27 21.23
C PHE A 138 -34.03 -6.42 21.27
N LYS A 139 -34.42 -7.55 21.88
CA LYS A 139 -33.55 -8.72 22.00
C LYS A 139 -33.15 -9.26 20.63
N ASP A 140 -34.12 -9.59 19.77
CA ASP A 140 -33.84 -10.23 18.48
C ASP A 140 -32.99 -9.33 17.58
N LYS A 141 -33.30 -8.04 17.52
CA LYS A 141 -32.53 -7.07 16.71
C LYS A 141 -31.10 -6.90 17.21
N LEU A 142 -30.88 -6.88 18.52
CA LEU A 142 -29.54 -6.76 19.07
C LEU A 142 -28.73 -8.04 18.97
N GLU A 143 -29.36 -9.21 19.11
CA GLU A 143 -28.68 -10.50 18.85
C GLU A 143 -28.18 -10.57 17.41
N GLU A 144 -29.03 -10.20 16.44
CA GLU A 144 -28.64 -10.12 15.02
C GLU A 144 -27.50 -9.11 14.81
N PHE A 145 -27.62 -7.91 15.39
CA PHE A 145 -26.59 -6.88 15.32
C PHE A 145 -25.25 -7.39 15.86
N PHE A 146 -25.20 -7.98 17.05
CA PHE A 146 -23.94 -8.45 17.64
C PHE A 146 -23.34 -9.62 16.87
N GLN A 147 -24.14 -10.54 16.35
CA GLN A 147 -23.65 -11.60 15.47
C GLN A 147 -22.97 -11.02 14.22
N LYS A 148 -23.61 -10.06 13.56
CA LYS A 148 -23.06 -9.38 12.38
C LYS A 148 -21.81 -8.59 12.73
N ALA A 149 -21.86 -7.78 13.78
CA ALA A 149 -20.75 -6.92 14.21
C ALA A 149 -19.49 -7.73 14.57
N ARG A 150 -19.64 -8.87 15.26
CA ARG A 150 -18.51 -9.77 15.56
C ARG A 150 -17.88 -10.35 14.29
N LYS A 151 -18.71 -10.74 13.31
CA LYS A 151 -18.24 -11.28 12.03
C LYS A 151 -17.47 -10.21 11.24
N GLU A 152 -18.02 -9.01 11.16
CA GLU A 152 -17.37 -7.87 10.48
C GLU A 152 -16.09 -7.44 11.19
N HIS A 153 -16.09 -7.37 12.53
CA HIS A 153 -14.90 -7.05 13.32
C HIS A 153 -13.77 -8.06 13.08
N LYS A 154 -14.07 -9.37 13.13
CA LYS A 154 -13.10 -10.43 12.83
C LYS A 154 -12.58 -10.37 11.39
N MET A 155 -13.44 -10.03 10.44
CA MET A 155 -13.04 -9.85 9.04
C MET A 155 -12.05 -8.69 8.91
N GLU A 156 -12.31 -7.57 9.59
CA GLU A 156 -11.44 -6.40 9.53
C GLU A 156 -10.10 -6.62 10.25
N GLU A 157 -10.09 -7.38 11.36
CA GLU A 157 -8.83 -7.86 11.98
C GLU A 157 -7.99 -8.66 10.96
N SER A 158 -8.62 -9.58 10.22
CA SER A 158 -7.92 -10.36 9.19
C SER A 158 -7.45 -9.50 8.01
N HIS A 159 -8.23 -8.50 7.59
CA HIS A 159 -7.80 -7.56 6.55
C HIS A 159 -6.57 -6.75 6.98
N LEU A 160 -6.54 -6.30 8.24
CA LEU A 160 -5.41 -5.57 8.80
C LEU A 160 -4.15 -6.44 8.82
N GLU A 161 -4.25 -7.68 9.33
CA GLU A 161 -3.13 -8.63 9.35
C GLU A 161 -2.59 -8.91 7.94
N ASN A 162 -3.48 -9.12 6.98
CA ASN A 162 -3.09 -9.34 5.58
C ASN A 162 -2.41 -8.11 4.97
N ALA A 163 -2.90 -6.90 5.28
CA ALA A 163 -2.28 -5.66 4.82
C ALA A 163 -0.88 -5.46 5.41
N GLN A 164 -0.70 -5.75 6.71
CA GLN A 164 0.60 -5.70 7.38
C GLN A 164 1.59 -6.68 6.75
N LYS A 165 1.19 -7.94 6.60
CA LYS A 165 2.04 -8.98 5.98
C LYS A 165 2.43 -8.63 4.55
N SER A 166 1.50 -8.08 3.78
CA SER A 166 1.76 -7.59 2.42
C SER A 166 2.77 -6.44 2.40
N PHE A 167 2.62 -5.49 3.34
CA PHE A 167 3.55 -4.37 3.50
C PHE A 167 4.95 -4.86 3.90
N GLU A 168 5.06 -5.71 4.91
CA GLU A 168 6.33 -6.30 5.37
C GLU A 168 7.03 -7.08 4.26
N THR A 169 6.29 -7.86 3.48
CA THR A 169 6.82 -8.57 2.30
C THR A 169 7.35 -7.59 1.26
N THR A 170 6.66 -6.46 1.08
CA THR A 170 7.08 -5.42 0.13
C THR A 170 8.36 -4.74 0.60
N VAL A 171 8.44 -4.37 1.88
CA VAL A 171 9.66 -3.79 2.48
C VAL A 171 10.82 -4.77 2.34
N GLY A 172 10.65 -6.02 2.78
CA GLY A 172 11.70 -7.03 2.68
C GLY A 172 12.19 -7.32 1.25
N TYR A 173 11.35 -7.10 0.24
CA TYR A 173 11.76 -7.24 -1.16
C TYR A 173 12.68 -6.10 -1.65
N PHE A 174 12.45 -4.87 -1.18
CA PHE A 174 13.23 -3.70 -1.61
C PHE A 174 14.41 -3.36 -0.70
N GLY A 175 14.56 -4.08 0.41
CA GLY A 175 15.64 -3.90 1.39
C GLY A 175 15.34 -2.80 2.40
#